data_AF-A0A0F7NHS3-F1
#
_entry.id   AF-A0A0F7NHS3-F1
#
_cell.length_a   1.000
_cell.length_b   1.000
_cell.length_c   1.000
_cell.angle_alpha   90.00
_cell.angle_beta   90.00
_cell.angle_gamma   90.00
#
_symmetry.space_group_name_H-M   'P 1'
#
loop_
_entity.id
_entity.type
_entity.pdbx_description
1 polymer ?
#
loop_
_entity_poly.entity_id
_entity_poly.type
_entity_poly.pdbx_seq_one_letter_code
_entity_poly.pdbx_strand_id
1 'polypeptide(L)'
;MATSTIGFVETVRTLDRMGSFPTAMQDLMRDLTEVLVTEEVRDLAGLLPGRVRTLDAVHVASAQTIGPALDSLISYDKRMLEVAREAGLPTAAPGMD
;
A
#
# COMPACT_ATOMS: atom_id res chain seq x y z
N MET A 1 7.00 -6.34 7.68
CA MET A 1 6.48 -5.35 6.70
C MET A 1 4.99 -5.61 6.51
N ALA A 2 4.24 -4.59 6.09
CA ALA A 2 2.80 -4.70 5.88
C ALA A 2 2.39 -4.06 4.55
N THR A 3 1.28 -4.51 3.97
CA THR A 3 0.62 -3.86 2.83
C THR A 3 -0.88 -4.06 2.93
N SER A 4 -1.67 -3.26 2.21
CA SER A 4 -3.12 -3.41 2.16
C SER A 4 -3.54 -4.74 1.50
N THR A 5 -4.77 -5.19 1.75
CA THR A 5 -5.42 -6.29 0.99
C THR A 5 -5.28 -6.10 -0.52
N ILE A 6 -5.37 -4.85 -1.00
CA ILE A 6 -5.20 -4.55 -2.44
C ILE A 6 -3.78 -4.88 -2.89
N GLY A 7 -2.75 -4.65 -2.08
CA GLY A 7 -1.36 -4.99 -2.39
C GLY A 7 -1.12 -6.49 -2.53
N PHE A 8 -1.82 -7.31 -1.74
CA PHE A 8 -1.81 -8.77 -1.93
C PHE A 8 -2.38 -9.12 -3.31
N VAL A 9 -3.55 -8.56 -3.67
CA VAL A 9 -4.20 -8.80 -4.96
C VAL A 9 -3.35 -8.32 -6.13
N GLU A 10 -2.79 -7.11 -6.05
CA GLU A 10 -1.92 -6.54 -7.08
C GLU A 10 -0.67 -7.37 -7.30
N THR A 11 -0.05 -7.85 -6.21
CA THR A 11 1.15 -8.68 -6.27
C THR A 11 0.86 -10.02 -6.94
N VAL A 12 -0.18 -10.74 -6.49
CA VAL A 12 -0.57 -12.03 -7.09
C VAL A 12 -0.90 -11.87 -8.57
N ARG A 13 -1.73 -10.88 -8.93
CA ARG A 13 -2.07 -10.60 -10.34
C ARG A 13 -0.86 -10.22 -11.19
N THR A 14 0.13 -9.55 -10.59
CA THR A 14 1.36 -9.18 -11.30
C THR A 14 2.24 -10.40 -11.52
N LEU A 15 2.40 -11.25 -10.51
CA LEU A 15 3.13 -12.51 -10.62
C LEU A 15 2.50 -13.42 -11.67
N ASP A 16 1.17 -13.57 -11.67
CA ASP A 16 0.45 -14.37 -12.68
C ASP A 16 0.65 -13.87 -14.13
N ARG A 17 0.87 -12.56 -14.32
CA ARG A 17 1.20 -12.01 -15.64
C ARG A 17 2.64 -12.34 -16.07
N MET A 18 3.54 -12.55 -15.11
CA MET A 18 4.95 -12.83 -15.35
C MET A 18 5.23 -14.34 -15.51
N GLY A 19 4.38 -15.19 -14.96
CA GLY A 19 4.55 -16.64 -14.98
C GLY A 19 3.53 -17.36 -14.09
N SER A 20 3.79 -18.63 -13.76
CA SER A 20 2.92 -19.41 -12.88
C SER A 20 3.45 -19.37 -11.45
N PHE A 21 2.70 -18.74 -10.55
CA PHE A 21 3.04 -18.61 -9.13
C PHE A 21 1.85 -19.07 -8.24
N PRO A 22 1.50 -20.37 -8.25
CA PRO A 22 0.27 -20.86 -7.64
C PRO A 22 0.21 -20.67 -6.10
N THR A 23 1.35 -20.48 -5.43
CA THR A 23 1.44 -20.28 -3.98
C THR A 23 1.60 -18.80 -3.58
N ALA A 24 1.59 -17.86 -4.54
CA ALA A 24 1.93 -16.45 -4.27
C ALA A 24 1.13 -15.84 -3.12
N MET A 25 -0.20 -16.06 -3.07
CA MET A 25 -1.04 -15.56 -1.98
C MET A 25 -0.63 -16.15 -0.63
N GLN A 26 -0.37 -17.45 -0.59
CA GLN A 26 0.02 -18.16 0.65
C GLN A 26 1.38 -17.68 1.15
N ASP A 27 2.32 -17.44 0.22
CA ASP A 27 3.64 -16.91 0.53
C ASP A 27 3.53 -15.49 1.11
N LEU A 28 2.73 -14.61 0.49
CA LEU A 28 2.50 -13.26 1.01
C LEU A 28 1.85 -13.29 2.40
N MET A 29 0.85 -14.14 2.64
CA MET A 29 0.16 -14.25 3.93
C MET A 29 1.08 -14.75 5.06
N ARG A 30 2.09 -15.54 4.71
CA ARG A 30 3.09 -16.02 5.67
C ARG A 30 4.12 -14.93 6.01
N ASP A 31 4.53 -14.15 5.02
CA ASP A 31 5.72 -13.29 5.12
C ASP A 31 5.38 -11.80 5.36
N LEU A 32 4.14 -11.37 5.09
CA LEU A 32 3.66 -9.99 5.25
C LEU A 32 2.41 -9.90 6.12
N THR A 33 2.29 -8.80 6.86
CA THR A 33 1.06 -8.45 7.53
C THR A 33 0.09 -7.78 6.55
N GLU A 34 -1.13 -8.29 6.49
CA GLU A 34 -2.20 -7.69 5.71
C GLU A 34 -2.92 -6.59 6.50
N VAL A 35 -3.04 -5.40 5.91
CA VAL A 35 -3.93 -4.34 6.40
C VAL A 35 -5.25 -4.43 5.65
N LEU A 36 -6.30 -4.82 6.37
CA LEU A 36 -7.63 -5.01 5.80
C LEU A 36 -8.23 -3.67 5.34
N VAL A 37 -8.97 -3.70 4.24
CA VAL A 37 -9.78 -2.56 3.79
C VAL A 37 -11.05 -2.48 4.65
N THR A 38 -11.00 -1.65 5.68
CA THR A 38 -12.12 -1.38 6.59
C THR A 38 -12.89 -0.13 6.18
N GLU A 39 -13.96 0.19 6.91
CA GLU A 39 -14.67 1.46 6.77
C GLU A 39 -13.76 2.66 7.05
N GLU A 40 -12.87 2.55 8.04
CA GLU A 40 -11.87 3.59 8.35
C GLU A 40 -10.93 3.82 7.16
N VAL A 41 -10.40 2.75 6.55
CA VAL A 41 -9.56 2.86 5.35
C VAL A 41 -10.33 3.49 4.20
N ARG A 42 -11.58 3.08 3.97
CA ARG A 42 -12.47 3.65 2.94
C ARG A 42 -12.64 5.16 3.14
N ASP A 43 -12.96 5.58 4.36
CA ASP A 43 -13.27 6.97 4.67
C ASP A 43 -12.01 7.84 4.55
N LEU A 44 -10.87 7.38 5.06
CA LEU A 44 -9.58 8.05 4.89
C LEU A 44 -9.17 8.17 3.42
N ALA A 45 -9.32 7.09 2.63
CA ALA A 45 -9.00 7.10 1.20
C ALA A 45 -9.85 8.12 0.43
N GLY A 46 -11.11 8.31 0.82
CA GLY A 46 -12.02 9.29 0.22
C GLY A 46 -11.64 10.76 0.48
N LEU A 47 -10.79 11.01 1.48
CA LEU A 47 -10.31 12.35 1.83
C LEU A 47 -9.01 12.72 1.11
N LEU A 48 -8.34 11.76 0.47
CA LEU A 48 -7.07 12.01 -0.22
C LEU A 48 -7.28 12.79 -1.53
N PRO A 49 -6.31 13.64 -1.94
CA PRO A 49 -6.42 14.42 -3.16
C PRO A 49 -6.62 13.56 -4.42
N GLY A 50 -7.60 13.90 -5.27
CA GLY A 50 -7.94 13.12 -6.48
C GLY A 50 -6.86 12.99 -7.57
N ARG A 51 -5.66 13.57 -7.35
CA ARG A 51 -4.49 13.36 -8.21
C ARG A 51 -3.84 11.99 -8.02
N VAL A 52 -4.04 11.34 -6.86
CA VAL A 52 -3.59 9.96 -6.59
C VAL A 52 -4.59 8.97 -7.21
N ARG A 53 -4.14 7.82 -7.72
CA ARG A 53 -5.07 6.82 -8.25
C ARG A 53 -5.85 6.18 -7.11
N THR A 54 -7.01 5.60 -7.41
CA THR A 54 -7.88 4.97 -6.40
C THR A 54 -7.17 3.89 -5.58
N LEU A 55 -6.38 3.00 -6.22
CA LEU A 55 -5.67 1.94 -5.49
C LEU A 55 -4.54 2.51 -4.62
N ASP A 56 -3.79 3.48 -5.14
CA ASP A 56 -2.76 4.23 -4.40
C ASP A 56 -3.37 4.94 -3.18
N ALA A 57 -4.58 5.51 -3.31
CA ALA A 57 -5.31 6.13 -2.19
C ALA A 57 -5.60 5.12 -1.07
N VAL A 58 -6.04 3.90 -1.43
CA VAL A 58 -6.29 2.83 -0.46
C VAL A 58 -5.01 2.43 0.26
N HIS A 59 -3.88 2.34 -0.45
CA HIS A 59 -2.59 2.04 0.18
C HIS A 59 -2.14 3.13 1.16
N VAL A 60 -2.25 4.41 0.78
CA VAL A 60 -1.93 5.54 1.66
C VAL A 60 -2.84 5.53 2.89
N ALA A 61 -4.15 5.32 2.71
CA ALA A 61 -5.10 5.24 3.81
C ALA A 61 -4.84 4.04 4.74
N SER A 62 -4.51 2.86 4.20
CA SER A 62 -4.09 1.71 4.99
C SER A 62 -2.82 1.99 5.81
N ALA A 63 -1.90 2.80 5.29
CA ALA A 63 -0.73 3.22 6.07
C ALA A 63 -1.12 4.20 7.19
N GLN A 64 -2.08 5.09 6.96
CA GLN A 64 -2.59 5.99 7.99
C GLN A 64 -3.19 5.24 9.19
N THR A 65 -3.87 4.12 8.97
CA THR A 65 -4.47 3.34 10.08
C THR A 65 -3.44 2.64 10.97
N ILE A 66 -2.18 2.50 10.52
CA ILE A 66 -1.08 1.99 11.36
C ILE A 66 -0.66 3.06 12.38
N GLY A 67 -0.82 4.34 12.03
CA GLY A 67 -0.59 5.47 12.92
C GLY A 67 0.87 5.55 13.42
N PRO A 68 1.10 5.85 14.72
CA PRO A 68 2.45 6.07 15.25
C PRO A 68 3.40 4.87 15.17
N ALA A 69 2.90 3.65 14.93
CA ALA A 69 3.72 2.47 14.74
C ALA A 69 4.30 2.34 13.33
N LEU A 70 3.91 3.23 12.39
CA LEU A 70 4.42 3.23 11.04
C LEU A 70 5.78 3.93 10.99
N ASP A 71 6.84 3.16 10.70
CA ASP A 71 8.18 3.73 10.48
C ASP A 71 8.27 4.51 9.15
N SER A 72 7.74 3.94 8.07
CA SER A 72 7.77 4.55 6.73
C SER A 72 6.82 3.84 5.75
N LEU A 73 6.16 4.62 4.89
CA LEU A 73 5.50 4.10 3.69
C LEU A 73 6.50 4.05 2.53
N ILE A 74 6.75 2.84 2.04
CA ILE A 74 7.69 2.59 0.94
C ILE A 74 6.93 2.48 -0.38
N SER A 75 7.32 3.26 -1.38
CA SER A 75 6.81 3.13 -2.75
C SER A 75 7.81 3.69 -3.76
N TYR A 76 7.67 3.29 -5.01
CA TYR A 76 8.41 3.87 -6.14
C TYR A 76 7.55 4.80 -7.00
N ASP A 77 6.24 4.89 -6.72
CA ASP A 77 5.38 5.89 -7.34
C ASP A 77 5.56 7.24 -6.61
N LYS A 78 6.26 8.17 -7.27
CA LYS A 78 6.55 9.51 -6.71
C LYS A 78 5.29 10.27 -6.32
N ARG A 79 4.22 10.16 -7.11
CA ARG A 79 2.97 10.87 -6.87
C ARG A 79 2.21 10.29 -5.68
N MET A 80 2.26 8.98 -5.48
CA MET A 80 1.74 8.35 -4.26
C MET A 80 2.52 8.83 -3.02
N LEU A 81 3.86 8.87 -3.10
CA LEU A 81 4.69 9.34 -1.99
C LEU A 81 4.47 10.81 -1.65
N GLU A 82 4.28 11.68 -2.65
CA GLU A 82 3.92 13.08 -2.42
C GLU A 82 2.62 13.21 -1.62
N VAL A 83 1.58 12.48 -2.01
CA VAL A 83 0.30 12.50 -1.30
C VAL A 83 0.42 11.90 0.10
N ALA A 84 1.21 10.85 0.28
CA ALA A 84 1.48 10.28 1.59
C ALA A 84 2.19 11.28 2.53
N ARG A 85 3.15 12.06 2.01
CA ARG A 85 3.82 13.13 2.79
C ARG A 85 2.85 14.25 3.16
N GLU A 86 1.99 14.67 2.23
CA GLU A 86 0.93 15.66 2.51
C GLU A 86 -0.04 15.16 3.58
N ALA A 87 -0.28 13.84 3.63
CA ALA A 87 -1.06 13.16 4.65
C ALA A 87 -0.30 12.94 5.98
N GLY A 88 0.93 13.45 6.11
CA GLY A 88 1.75 13.40 7.32
C GLY A 88 2.51 12.08 7.52
N LEU A 89 2.56 11.20 6.52
CA LEU A 89 3.25 9.91 6.64
C LEU A 89 4.75 10.05 6.37
N PRO A 90 5.61 9.40 7.18
CA PRO A 90 7.00 9.17 6.78
C PRO A 90 7.02 8.32 5.51
N THR A 91 7.92 8.64 4.59
CA THR A 91 8.01 7.95 3.29
C THR A 91 9.45 7.64 2.94
N ALA A 92 9.64 6.56 2.19
CA ALA A 92 10.94 6.16 1.67
C ALA A 92 10.82 5.55 0.27
N ALA A 93 11.90 5.65 -0.50
CA ALA A 93 12.03 5.04 -1.81
C ALA A 93 13.44 4.45 -1.95
N PRO A 94 13.72 3.25 -1.40
CA PRO A 94 15.06 2.69 -1.40
C PRO A 94 15.68 2.65 -2.81
N GLY A 95 16.89 3.18 -2.98
CA GLY A 95 17.56 3.21 -4.29
C GLY A 95 17.02 4.25 -5.28
N MET A 96 16.09 5.10 -4.87
CA MET A 96 15.79 6.36 -5.55
C MET A 96 16.17 7.51 -4.63
N ASP A 97 17.24 8.23 -4.96
CA ASP A 97 17.59 9.51 -4.32
C ASP A 97 16.54 10.60 -4.64
#